data_AF-A0A9W8Z1C9-F1
#
_entry.id   AF-A0A9W8Z1C9-F1
#
_cell.length_a   1.000
_cell.length_b   1.000
_cell.length_c   1.000
_cell.angle_alpha   90.00
_cell.angle_beta   90.00
_cell.angle_gamma   90.00
#
_symmetry.space_group_name_H-M   'P 1'
#
loop_
_entity.id
_entity.type
_entity.pdbx_description
1 polymer ?
#
loop_
_entity_poly.entity_id
_entity_poly.type
_entity_poly.pdbx_seq_one_letter_code
_entity_poly.pdbx_strand_id
1 'polypeptide(L)'
;MASSLQSLQSSIERIILDPRYHDILAVLKGARNGAVYGTKVRFPHALVMIFLFRSGTVREKFWLVFRATKTHARNLAKFATIYKSTVMLLKHYGPGEPGKEGPYDTLVAGLLGGYFVFGGRSRTSGKISSVNQQIVIYVFARVVLALARLAVKEGSPVALPVVSREGVSGRVSHYAWPVFASVSWGLVMWLFRYHPEDLQPSLRSSMSYIYAQSDEWDGLRNFIWHNK
;
A
#
# COMPACT_ATOMS: atom_id res chain seq x y z
N MET A 1 -5.70 36.73 -25.84
CA MET A 1 -5.23 35.73 -24.84
C MET A 1 -6.21 34.58 -24.63
N ALA A 2 -7.54 34.80 -24.55
CA ALA A 2 -8.49 33.69 -24.41
C ALA A 2 -8.55 32.75 -25.64
N SER A 3 -8.50 33.32 -26.86
CA SER A 3 -8.52 32.56 -28.12
C SER A 3 -7.28 31.69 -28.34
N SER A 4 -6.10 32.19 -27.94
CA SER A 4 -4.84 31.45 -28.01
C SER A 4 -4.76 30.31 -26.98
N LEU A 5 -5.41 30.47 -25.81
CA LEU A 5 -5.52 29.39 -24.83
C LEU A 5 -6.51 28.32 -25.29
N GLN A 6 -7.62 28.71 -25.89
CA GLN A 6 -8.60 27.78 -26.47
C GLN A 6 -8.03 27.01 -27.67
N SER A 7 -7.26 27.65 -28.55
CA SER A 7 -6.62 26.97 -29.68
C SER A 7 -5.52 25.99 -29.21
N LEU A 8 -4.76 26.36 -28.18
CA LEU A 8 -3.78 25.47 -27.54
C LEU A 8 -4.47 24.28 -26.86
N GLN A 9 -5.57 24.53 -26.13
CA GLN A 9 -6.38 23.49 -25.50
C GLN A 9 -6.88 22.48 -26.54
N SER A 10 -7.53 22.95 -27.60
CA SER A 10 -8.05 22.10 -28.68
C SER A 10 -6.95 21.30 -29.39
N SER A 11 -5.77 21.89 -29.55
CA SER A 11 -4.61 21.21 -30.16
C SER A 11 -4.07 20.10 -29.25
N ILE A 12 -3.99 20.35 -27.95
CA ILE A 12 -3.60 19.36 -26.94
C ILE A 12 -4.64 18.25 -26.84
N GLU A 13 -5.93 18.59 -26.84
CA GLU A 13 -7.03 17.61 -26.81
C GLU A 13 -6.98 16.68 -28.02
N ARG A 14 -6.71 17.19 -29.23
CA ARG A 14 -6.51 16.36 -30.42
C ARG A 14 -5.36 15.36 -30.27
N ILE A 15 -4.26 15.76 -29.65
CA ILE A 15 -3.12 14.86 -29.39
C ILE A 15 -3.48 13.83 -28.30
N ILE A 16 -4.20 14.23 -27.26
CA ILE A 16 -4.59 13.34 -26.16
C ILE A 16 -5.62 12.29 -26.60
N LEU A 17 -6.53 12.65 -27.51
CA LEU A 17 -7.60 11.79 -28.00
C LEU A 17 -7.15 10.88 -29.15
N ASP A 18 -5.93 11.04 -29.66
CA ASP A 18 -5.39 10.20 -30.73
C ASP A 18 -5.11 8.76 -30.20
N PRO A 19 -5.77 7.74 -30.77
CA PRO A 19 -5.56 6.34 -30.36
C PRO A 19 -4.11 5.87 -30.44
N ARG A 20 -3.28 6.48 -31.32
CA ARG A 20 -1.87 6.13 -31.49
C ARG A 20 -1.01 6.41 -30.26
N TYR A 21 -1.37 7.42 -29.47
CA TYR A 21 -0.66 7.78 -28.24
C TYR A 21 -1.28 7.18 -26.99
N HIS A 22 -2.40 6.46 -27.12
CA HIS A 22 -3.20 6.00 -25.99
C HIS A 22 -2.37 5.24 -24.96
N ASP A 23 -1.55 4.28 -25.37
CA ASP A 23 -0.78 3.43 -24.46
C ASP A 23 0.31 4.22 -23.70
N ILE A 24 1.04 5.11 -24.40
CA ILE A 24 2.07 5.96 -23.80
C ILE A 24 1.43 6.99 -22.85
N LEU A 25 0.32 7.61 -23.26
CA LEU A 25 -0.43 8.54 -22.42
C LEU A 25 -1.04 7.83 -21.22
N ALA A 26 -1.43 6.56 -21.34
CA ALA A 26 -1.92 5.75 -20.23
C ALA A 26 -0.81 5.48 -19.20
N VAL A 27 0.43 5.25 -19.64
CA VAL A 27 1.61 5.13 -18.74
C VAL A 27 1.84 6.44 -17.99
N LEU A 28 1.86 7.58 -18.69
CA LEU A 28 2.07 8.90 -18.09
C LEU A 28 0.95 9.26 -17.12
N LYS A 29 -0.32 9.05 -17.51
CA LYS A 29 -1.48 9.27 -16.66
C LYS A 29 -1.47 8.34 -15.45
N GLY A 30 -1.05 7.09 -15.61
CA GLY A 30 -0.85 6.13 -14.52
C GLY A 30 0.19 6.61 -13.51
N ALA A 31 1.34 7.07 -13.98
CA ALA A 31 2.41 7.62 -13.14
C ALA A 31 1.93 8.85 -12.35
N ARG A 32 1.25 9.79 -13.03
CA ARG A 32 0.66 10.98 -12.40
C ARG A 32 -0.39 10.60 -11.37
N ASN A 33 -1.28 9.66 -11.68
CA ASN A 33 -2.31 9.21 -10.75
C ASN A 33 -1.70 8.53 -9.51
N GLY A 34 -0.67 7.70 -9.70
CA GLY A 34 0.10 7.11 -8.61
C GLY A 34 0.75 8.16 -7.70
N ALA A 35 1.38 9.19 -8.28
CA ALA A 35 1.97 10.30 -7.53
C ALA A 35 0.93 11.10 -6.74
N VAL A 36 -0.18 11.46 -7.37
CA VAL A 36 -1.26 12.25 -6.74
C VAL A 36 -1.92 11.44 -5.62
N TYR A 37 -2.29 10.19 -5.89
CA TYR A 37 -2.91 9.33 -4.89
C TYR A 37 -1.98 9.09 -3.70
N GLY A 38 -0.71 8.75 -3.96
CA GLY A 38 0.29 8.58 -2.93
C GLY A 38 0.45 9.82 -2.05
N THR A 39 0.47 11.00 -2.67
CA THR A 39 0.56 12.26 -1.92
C THR A 39 -0.68 12.46 -1.05
N LYS A 40 -1.89 12.29 -1.60
CA LYS A 40 -3.16 12.48 -0.88
C LYS A 40 -3.31 11.58 0.35
N VAL A 41 -2.87 10.33 0.27
CA VAL A 41 -3.01 9.39 1.40
C VAL A 41 -1.85 9.53 2.38
N ARG A 42 -0.62 9.65 1.90
CA ARG A 42 0.56 9.62 2.78
C ARG A 42 0.80 10.92 3.50
N PHE A 43 0.50 12.06 2.87
CA PHE A 43 0.76 13.35 3.50
C PHE A 43 -0.03 13.52 4.81
N PRO A 44 -1.37 13.34 4.87
CA PRO A 44 -2.12 13.46 6.12
C PRO A 44 -1.67 12.46 7.17
N HIS A 45 -1.43 11.20 6.77
CA HIS A 45 -0.96 10.16 7.68
C HIS A 45 0.42 10.51 8.27
N ALA A 46 1.39 10.89 7.43
CA ALA A 46 2.73 11.26 7.91
C ALA A 46 2.69 12.52 8.78
N LEU A 47 1.85 13.50 8.42
CA LEU A 47 1.65 14.72 9.19
C LEU A 47 1.18 14.40 10.61
N VAL A 48 0.07 13.66 10.74
CA VAL A 48 -0.49 13.29 12.05
C VAL A 48 0.50 12.45 12.85
N MET A 49 1.04 11.39 12.25
CA MET A 49 1.91 10.46 12.98
C MET A 49 3.23 11.12 13.44
N ILE A 50 3.83 11.99 12.64
CA ILE A 50 5.10 12.65 13.00
C ILE A 50 4.87 13.78 13.99
N PHE A 51 3.79 14.56 13.84
CA PHE A 51 3.54 15.65 14.79
C PHE A 51 3.14 15.14 16.18
N LEU A 52 2.33 14.06 16.25
CA LEU A 52 1.87 13.48 17.50
C LEU A 52 2.92 12.62 18.20
N PHE A 53 3.60 11.72 17.48
CA PHE A 53 4.40 10.67 18.11
C PHE A 53 5.91 10.83 17.94
N ARG A 54 6.39 11.81 17.17
CA ARG A 54 7.83 12.11 17.04
C ARG A 54 8.22 13.38 17.76
N SER A 55 9.33 13.32 18.48
CA SER A 55 10.05 14.47 19.01
C SER A 55 11.00 15.06 17.96
N GLY A 56 11.24 16.37 18.05
CA GLY A 56 12.10 17.10 17.13
C GLY A 56 11.57 18.50 16.82
N THR A 57 12.40 19.31 16.15
CA THR A 57 12.02 20.67 15.75
C THR A 57 10.92 20.65 14.69
N VAL A 58 10.15 21.74 14.60
CA VAL A 58 9.09 21.91 13.59
C VAL A 58 9.66 21.73 12.17
N ARG A 59 10.86 22.27 11.92
CA ARG A 59 11.56 22.13 10.63
C ARG A 59 11.86 20.67 10.29
N GLU A 60 12.39 19.90 11.24
CA GLU A 60 12.67 18.47 11.05
C GLU A 60 11.39 17.67 10.80
N LYS A 61 10.32 17.97 11.54
CA LYS A 61 9.01 17.31 11.36
C LYS A 61 8.48 17.53 9.95
N PHE A 62 8.44 18.78 9.46
CA PHE A 62 8.03 19.07 8.08
C PHE A 62 8.90 18.37 7.05
N TRP A 63 10.22 18.35 7.25
CA TRP A 63 11.13 17.67 6.33
C TRP A 63 10.90 16.15 6.29
N LEU A 64 10.64 15.52 7.44
CA LEU A 64 10.30 14.10 7.52
C LEU A 64 8.97 13.79 6.84
N VAL A 65 7.95 14.63 7.04
CA VAL A 65 6.63 14.51 6.36
C VAL A 65 6.81 14.60 4.85
N PHE A 66 7.54 15.62 4.37
CA PHE A 66 7.82 15.80 2.96
C PHE A 66 8.59 14.61 2.37
N ARG A 67 9.66 14.16 3.04
CA ARG A 67 10.48 13.03 2.59
C ARG A 67 9.67 11.74 2.52
N ALA A 68 8.85 11.44 3.52
CA ALA A 68 7.99 10.27 3.53
C ALA A 68 6.95 10.30 2.40
N THR A 69 6.31 11.46 2.22
CA THR A 69 5.31 11.69 1.16
C THR A 69 5.93 11.55 -0.22
N LYS A 70 7.05 12.25 -0.48
CA LYS A 70 7.77 12.20 -1.75
C LYS A 70 8.24 10.79 -2.08
N THR A 71 8.75 10.05 -1.09
CA THR A 71 9.18 8.65 -1.28
C THR A 71 8.00 7.78 -1.70
N HIS A 72 6.88 7.87 -0.98
CA HIS A 72 5.68 7.08 -1.29
C HIS A 72 5.11 7.42 -2.67
N ALA A 73 4.93 8.71 -2.97
CA ALA A 73 4.40 9.19 -4.25
C ALA A 73 5.31 8.78 -5.43
N ARG A 74 6.64 8.91 -5.27
CA ARG A 74 7.61 8.48 -6.29
C ARG A 74 7.57 6.97 -6.52
N ASN A 75 7.41 6.18 -5.46
CA ASN A 75 7.34 4.74 -5.59
C ASN A 75 6.06 4.30 -6.30
N LEU A 76 4.90 4.86 -5.94
CA LEU A 76 3.65 4.56 -6.65
C LEU A 76 3.67 5.00 -8.12
N ALA A 77 4.24 6.17 -8.41
CA ALA A 77 4.42 6.63 -9.79
C ALA A 77 5.31 5.67 -10.59
N LYS A 78 6.48 5.29 -10.04
CA LYS A 78 7.40 4.33 -10.66
C LYS A 78 6.76 2.96 -10.88
N PHE A 79 6.03 2.45 -9.88
CA PHE A 79 5.33 1.19 -9.99
C PHE A 79 4.31 1.23 -11.13
N ALA A 80 3.49 2.28 -11.19
CA ALA A 80 2.51 2.45 -12.26
C ALA A 80 3.17 2.56 -13.65
N THR A 81 4.31 3.25 -13.75
CA THR A 81 5.10 3.32 -14.99
C THR A 81 5.59 1.94 -15.40
N ILE A 82 6.32 1.24 -14.53
CA ILE A 82 6.88 -0.08 -14.84
C ILE A 82 5.76 -1.05 -15.18
N TYR A 83 4.71 -1.12 -14.36
CA TYR A 83 3.56 -1.99 -14.59
C TYR A 83 2.94 -1.76 -15.97
N LYS A 84 2.55 -0.51 -16.28
CA LYS A 84 1.88 -0.23 -17.56
C LYS A 84 2.82 -0.40 -18.75
N SER A 85 4.09 -0.03 -18.62
CA SER A 85 5.08 -0.26 -19.67
C SER A 85 5.31 -1.75 -19.92
N THR A 86 5.37 -2.57 -18.86
CA THR A 86 5.51 -4.02 -19.01
C THR A 86 4.26 -4.64 -19.63
N VAL A 87 3.05 -4.28 -19.19
CA VAL A 87 1.81 -4.77 -19.82
C VAL A 87 1.75 -4.36 -21.29
N MET A 88 2.10 -3.10 -21.61
CA MET A 88 2.18 -2.63 -22.99
C MET A 88 3.19 -3.44 -23.81
N LEU A 89 4.38 -3.73 -23.27
CA LEU A 89 5.39 -4.53 -23.96
C LEU A 89 4.92 -5.97 -24.17
N LEU A 90 4.32 -6.62 -23.17
CA LEU A 90 3.81 -7.99 -23.28
C LEU A 90 2.62 -8.08 -24.23
N LYS A 91 1.75 -7.07 -24.29
CA LYS A 91 0.66 -6.99 -25.25
C LYS A 91 1.16 -6.93 -26.71
N HIS A 92 2.31 -6.32 -26.98
CA HIS A 92 2.85 -6.14 -28.33
C HIS A 92 3.87 -7.20 -28.74
N TYR A 93 4.67 -7.70 -27.79
CA TYR A 93 5.80 -8.59 -28.03
C TYR A 93 5.72 -9.92 -27.26
N GLY A 94 4.64 -10.15 -26.51
CA GLY A 94 4.45 -11.37 -25.74
C GLY A 94 4.10 -12.58 -26.62
N PRO A 95 4.14 -13.80 -26.03
CA PRO A 95 3.86 -15.05 -26.73
C PRO A 95 2.37 -15.25 -27.08
N GLY A 96 1.49 -14.34 -26.67
CA GLY A 96 0.05 -14.39 -26.94
C GLY A 96 -0.35 -13.76 -28.28
N GLU A 97 -1.65 -13.58 -28.50
CA GLU A 97 -2.16 -12.88 -29.68
C GLU A 97 -1.68 -11.41 -29.69
N PRO A 98 -1.00 -10.94 -30.76
CA PRO A 98 -0.52 -9.57 -30.84
C PRO A 98 -1.66 -8.55 -30.64
N GLY A 99 -1.49 -7.66 -29.66
CA GLY A 99 -2.45 -6.62 -29.34
C GLY A 99 -3.48 -7.00 -28.27
N LYS A 100 -3.45 -8.22 -27.70
CA LYS A 100 -4.28 -8.61 -26.55
C LYS A 100 -3.44 -8.87 -25.30
N GLU A 101 -3.99 -8.51 -24.15
CA GLU A 101 -3.38 -8.81 -22.86
C GLU A 101 -3.52 -10.30 -22.56
N GLY A 102 -2.39 -10.97 -22.30
CA GLY A 102 -2.35 -12.36 -21.87
C GLY A 102 -2.83 -12.54 -20.43
N PRO A 103 -3.24 -13.77 -20.04
CA PRO A 103 -3.81 -14.04 -18.71
C PRO A 103 -2.83 -13.79 -17.56
N TYR A 104 -1.52 -13.86 -17.82
CA TYR A 104 -0.47 -13.69 -16.82
C TYR A 104 0.33 -12.39 -16.97
N ASP A 105 0.02 -11.55 -17.95
CA ASP A 105 0.80 -10.33 -18.24
C ASP A 105 0.76 -9.36 -17.06
N THR A 106 -0.41 -9.22 -16.44
CA THR A 106 -0.61 -8.38 -15.25
C THR A 106 0.13 -8.92 -14.03
N LEU A 107 0.23 -10.25 -13.90
CA LEU A 107 0.99 -10.91 -12.83
C LEU A 107 2.49 -10.64 -13.00
N VAL A 108 3.03 -10.85 -14.21
CA VAL A 108 4.45 -10.61 -14.52
C VAL A 108 4.80 -9.13 -14.36
N ALA A 109 3.96 -8.22 -14.87
CA ALA A 109 4.14 -6.78 -14.69
C ALA A 109 4.10 -6.36 -13.21
N GLY A 110 3.21 -6.96 -12.43
CA GLY A 110 3.12 -6.76 -10.99
C GLY A 110 4.37 -7.24 -10.24
N LEU A 111 4.88 -8.43 -10.58
CA LEU A 111 6.11 -9.00 -10.01
C LEU A 111 7.33 -8.12 -10.29
N LEU A 112 7.51 -7.72 -11.56
CA LEU A 112 8.61 -6.85 -11.97
C LEU A 112 8.55 -5.49 -11.28
N GLY A 113 7.37 -4.83 -11.33
CA GLY A 113 7.17 -3.56 -10.64
C GLY A 113 7.41 -3.67 -9.13
N GLY A 114 6.92 -4.74 -8.52
CA GLY A 114 7.08 -5.01 -7.09
C GLY A 114 8.55 -5.12 -6.68
N TYR A 115 9.30 -5.93 -7.42
CA TYR A 115 10.72 -6.17 -7.16
C TYR A 115 11.55 -4.89 -7.27
N PHE A 116 11.43 -4.15 -8.39
CA PHE A 116 12.27 -2.98 -8.64
C PHE A 116 11.90 -1.75 -7.80
N VAL A 117 10.64 -1.60 -7.42
CA VAL A 117 10.18 -0.41 -6.69
C VAL A 117 10.23 -0.61 -5.17
N PHE A 118 9.74 -1.75 -4.69
CA PHE A 118 9.57 -1.98 -3.26
C PHE A 118 10.68 -2.87 -2.66
N GLY A 119 11.37 -3.66 -3.47
CA GLY A 119 12.51 -4.49 -3.05
C GLY A 119 13.83 -3.73 -2.85
N GLY A 120 13.92 -2.48 -3.33
CA GLY A 120 15.13 -1.67 -3.24
C GLY A 120 15.55 -1.36 -1.80
N ARG A 121 16.82 -1.64 -1.48
CA ARG A 121 17.47 -1.30 -0.21
C ARG A 121 18.19 0.04 -0.28
N SER A 122 18.25 0.76 0.84
CA SER A 122 19.05 1.98 0.95
C SER A 122 20.53 1.65 0.70
N ARG A 123 21.18 2.34 -0.24
CA ARG A 123 22.62 2.14 -0.52
C ARG A 123 23.51 2.43 0.69
N THR A 124 23.06 3.33 1.58
CA THR A 124 23.85 3.78 2.74
C THR A 124 23.65 2.89 3.97
N SER A 125 22.41 2.42 4.21
CA SER A 125 22.08 1.69 5.45
C SER A 125 21.78 0.21 5.23
N GLY A 126 21.66 -0.25 3.98
CA GLY A 126 21.22 -1.62 3.64
C GLY A 126 19.77 -1.93 4.02
N LYS A 127 19.09 -1.05 4.78
CA LYS A 127 17.73 -1.26 5.29
C LYS A 127 16.68 -0.95 4.22
N ILE A 128 15.56 -1.66 4.30
CA ILE A 128 14.36 -1.37 3.51
C ILE A 128 13.71 -0.11 4.07
N SER A 129 13.18 0.75 3.20
CA SER A 129 12.41 1.92 3.62
C SER A 129 11.20 1.48 4.46
N SER A 130 11.00 2.09 5.63
CA SER A 130 9.82 1.81 6.48
C SER A 130 8.50 2.08 5.74
N VAL A 131 8.51 3.03 4.79
CA VAL A 131 7.39 3.30 3.89
C VAL A 131 7.13 2.10 2.98
N ASN A 132 8.18 1.51 2.39
CA ASN A 132 8.03 0.34 1.51
C ASN A 132 7.55 -0.88 2.30
N GLN A 133 8.12 -1.12 3.48
CA GLN A 133 7.71 -2.21 4.35
C GLN A 133 6.22 -2.11 4.71
N GLN A 134 5.74 -0.91 5.06
CA GLN A 134 4.32 -0.67 5.32
C GLN A 134 3.43 -1.00 4.13
N ILE A 135 3.81 -0.57 2.91
CA ILE A 135 3.05 -0.85 1.70
C ILE A 135 3.02 -2.36 1.41
N VAL A 136 4.18 -3.02 1.46
CA VAL A 136 4.29 -4.44 1.09
C VAL A 136 3.50 -5.32 2.06
N ILE A 137 3.62 -5.10 3.37
CA ILE A 137 2.87 -5.88 4.36
C ILE A 137 1.36 -5.61 4.24
N TYR A 138 0.98 -4.35 3.99
CA TYR A 138 -0.43 -4.00 3.75
C TYR A 138 -1.00 -4.73 2.52
N VAL A 139 -0.28 -4.70 1.39
CA VAL A 139 -0.70 -5.40 0.17
C VAL A 139 -0.74 -6.90 0.40
N PHE A 140 0.27 -7.47 1.05
CA PHE A 140 0.31 -8.89 1.39
C PHE A 140 -0.93 -9.33 2.19
N ALA A 141 -1.25 -8.63 3.28
CA ALA A 141 -2.42 -8.95 4.10
C ALA A 141 -3.72 -8.88 3.29
N ARG A 142 -3.86 -7.88 2.40
CA ARG A 142 -5.03 -7.72 1.52
C ARG A 142 -5.12 -8.82 0.47
N VAL A 143 -3.99 -9.24 -0.11
CA VAL A 143 -3.93 -10.32 -1.10
C VAL A 143 -4.26 -11.65 -0.44
N VAL A 144 -3.65 -11.97 0.71
CA VAL A 144 -3.95 -13.20 1.45
C VAL A 144 -5.43 -13.26 1.85
N LEU A 145 -6.01 -12.15 2.32
CA LEU A 145 -7.44 -12.09 2.62
C LEU A 145 -8.31 -12.30 1.38
N ALA A 146 -7.93 -11.73 0.24
CA ALA A 146 -8.65 -11.93 -1.02
C ALA A 146 -8.56 -13.38 -1.50
N LEU A 147 -7.37 -14.00 -1.42
CA LEU A 147 -7.16 -15.41 -1.74
C LEU A 147 -7.96 -16.32 -0.81
N ALA A 148 -8.00 -16.03 0.49
CA ALA A 148 -8.83 -16.78 1.44
C ALA A 148 -10.33 -16.70 1.10
N ARG A 149 -10.82 -15.52 0.70
CA ARG A 149 -12.21 -15.36 0.23
C ARG A 149 -12.47 -16.12 -1.07
N LEU A 150 -11.51 -16.11 -2.01
CA LEU A 150 -11.60 -16.88 -3.25
C LEU A 150 -11.55 -18.39 -2.99
N ALA A 151 -10.84 -18.86 -1.96
CA ALA A 151 -10.77 -20.27 -1.60
C ALA A 151 -12.09 -20.83 -1.03
N VAL A 152 -12.90 -19.96 -0.41
CA VAL A 152 -14.20 -20.33 0.17
C VAL A 152 -15.35 -20.11 -0.82
N LYS A 153 -15.13 -19.35 -1.90
CA LYS A 153 -16.14 -19.07 -2.93
C LYS A 153 -16.27 -20.23 -3.91
N GLU A 154 -17.49 -20.72 -4.10
CA GLU A 154 -17.80 -21.76 -5.09
C GLU A 154 -17.55 -21.27 -6.53
N GLY A 155 -17.03 -22.17 -7.38
CA GLY A 155 -16.70 -21.88 -8.78
C GLY A 155 -15.48 -20.96 -8.97
N SER A 156 -14.75 -20.64 -7.89
CA SER A 156 -13.49 -19.90 -7.96
C SER A 156 -12.35 -20.78 -8.49
N PRO A 157 -11.39 -20.23 -9.27
CA PRO A 157 -10.24 -20.99 -9.75
C PRO A 157 -9.34 -21.55 -8.64
N VAL A 158 -9.50 -21.05 -7.40
CA VAL A 158 -8.74 -21.47 -6.20
C VAL A 158 -9.64 -22.08 -5.12
N ALA A 159 -10.88 -22.44 -5.47
CA ALA A 159 -11.86 -22.99 -4.54
C ALA A 159 -11.35 -24.29 -3.91
N LEU A 160 -11.42 -24.38 -2.58
CA LEU A 160 -11.08 -25.58 -1.83
C LEU A 160 -12.34 -26.47 -1.71
N PRO A 161 -12.33 -27.70 -2.25
CA PRO A 161 -13.55 -28.54 -2.40
C PRO A 161 -14.31 -28.86 -1.11
N VAL A 162 -13.65 -28.72 0.05
CA VAL A 162 -14.25 -29.02 1.37
C VAL A 162 -14.97 -27.80 1.94
N VAL A 163 -14.43 -26.59 1.76
CA VAL A 163 -14.97 -25.34 2.34
C VAL A 163 -15.83 -24.56 1.36
N SER A 164 -15.74 -24.82 0.06
CA SER A 164 -16.54 -24.15 -0.97
C SER A 164 -17.92 -24.78 -1.20
N ARG A 165 -18.30 -25.80 -0.42
CA ARG A 165 -19.62 -26.47 -0.56
C ARG A 165 -20.76 -25.53 -0.16
N GLU A 166 -21.88 -25.66 -0.86
CA GLU A 166 -23.12 -24.95 -0.58
C GLU A 166 -23.53 -25.15 0.89
N GLY A 167 -23.83 -24.05 1.60
CA GLY A 167 -24.13 -24.04 3.04
C GLY A 167 -22.93 -24.08 4.01
N VAL A 168 -21.78 -24.63 3.62
CA VAL A 168 -20.53 -24.56 4.43
C VAL A 168 -19.81 -23.24 4.22
N SER A 169 -19.74 -22.77 2.97
CA SER A 169 -19.11 -21.50 2.59
C SER A 169 -19.66 -20.30 3.38
N GLY A 170 -21.00 -20.24 3.53
CA GLY A 170 -21.66 -19.17 4.30
C GLY A 170 -21.33 -19.19 5.79
N ARG A 171 -21.31 -20.38 6.41
CA ARG A 171 -20.95 -20.55 7.83
C ARG A 171 -19.47 -20.21 8.08
N VAL A 172 -18.57 -20.71 7.23
CA VAL A 172 -17.13 -20.40 7.32
C VAL A 172 -16.92 -18.89 7.17
N SER A 173 -17.55 -18.25 6.19
CA SER A 173 -17.42 -16.80 5.99
C SER A 173 -17.91 -15.98 7.19
N HIS A 174 -18.96 -16.44 7.88
CA HIS A 174 -19.50 -15.77 9.07
C HIS A 174 -18.57 -15.90 10.29
N TYR A 175 -18.13 -17.13 10.62
CA TYR A 175 -17.32 -17.38 11.82
C TYR A 175 -15.82 -17.15 11.64
N ALA A 176 -15.31 -17.10 10.40
CA ALA A 176 -13.89 -16.86 10.14
C ALA A 176 -13.42 -15.50 10.65
N TRP A 177 -14.27 -14.46 10.60
CA TRP A 177 -13.85 -13.12 11.02
C TRP A 177 -13.62 -13.01 12.54
N PRO A 178 -14.54 -13.42 13.42
CA PRO A 178 -14.27 -13.44 14.86
C PRO A 178 -13.04 -14.26 15.25
N VAL A 179 -12.86 -15.45 14.65
CA VAL A 179 -11.70 -16.31 14.93
C VAL A 179 -10.41 -15.65 14.45
N PHE A 180 -10.40 -15.09 13.24
CA PHE A 180 -9.22 -14.40 12.71
C PHE A 180 -8.87 -13.19 13.59
N ALA A 181 -9.86 -12.43 14.03
CA ALA A 181 -9.65 -11.27 14.90
C ALA A 181 -9.10 -11.69 16.27
N SER A 182 -9.69 -12.71 16.92
CA SER A 182 -9.26 -13.16 18.25
C SER A 182 -7.84 -13.71 18.23
N VAL A 183 -7.50 -14.54 17.24
CA VAL A 183 -6.14 -15.10 17.08
C VAL A 183 -5.13 -13.99 16.76
N SER A 184 -5.46 -13.08 15.84
CA SER A 184 -4.55 -11.97 15.49
C SER A 184 -4.24 -11.08 16.69
N TRP A 185 -5.27 -10.75 17.49
CA TRP A 185 -5.08 -9.95 18.71
C TRP A 185 -4.38 -10.72 19.83
N GLY A 186 -4.70 -12.00 20.02
CA GLY A 186 -3.99 -12.84 21.00
C GLY A 186 -2.50 -12.91 20.70
N LEU A 187 -2.13 -13.14 19.44
CA LEU A 187 -0.74 -13.20 19.00
C LEU A 187 -0.01 -11.87 19.14
N VAL A 188 -0.63 -10.74 18.77
CA VAL A 188 0.04 -9.44 18.90
C VAL A 188 0.31 -9.06 20.35
N MET A 189 -0.62 -9.37 21.26
CA MET A 189 -0.44 -9.11 22.69
C MET A 189 0.65 -10.02 23.28
N TRP A 190 0.67 -11.30 22.89
CA TRP A 190 1.73 -12.22 23.30
C TRP A 190 3.12 -11.78 22.80
N LEU A 191 3.23 -11.43 21.51
CA LEU A 191 4.48 -10.91 20.94
C LEU A 191 4.91 -9.61 21.61
N PHE A 192 3.99 -8.71 21.92
CA PHE A 192 4.33 -7.46 22.61
C PHE A 192 4.91 -7.71 24.01
N ARG A 193 4.42 -8.73 24.72
CA ARG A 193 4.90 -9.08 26.06
C ARG A 193 6.28 -9.71 26.04
N TYR A 194 6.55 -10.64 25.12
CA TYR A 194 7.74 -11.49 25.15
C TYR A 194 8.80 -11.13 24.10
N HIS A 195 8.40 -10.54 22.97
CA HIS A 195 9.27 -10.23 21.82
C HIS A 195 8.95 -8.86 21.19
N PRO A 196 8.97 -7.75 21.96
CA PRO A 196 8.54 -6.44 21.47
C PRO A 196 9.43 -5.87 20.35
N GLU A 197 10.69 -6.28 20.24
CA GLU A 197 11.61 -5.92 19.15
C GLU A 197 11.23 -6.47 17.78
N ASP A 198 10.52 -7.59 17.72
CA ASP A 198 10.10 -8.21 16.47
C ASP A 198 8.82 -7.59 15.90
N LEU A 199 8.08 -6.83 16.71
CA LEU A 199 6.93 -6.07 16.26
C LEU A 199 7.33 -4.86 15.42
N GLN A 200 6.44 -4.48 14.49
CA GLN A 200 6.63 -3.28 13.71
C GLN A 200 6.78 -2.06 14.63
N PRO A 201 7.79 -1.19 14.43
CA PRO A 201 8.08 -0.08 15.35
C PRO A 201 6.89 0.84 15.65
N SER A 202 6.04 1.09 14.65
CA SER A 202 4.83 1.90 14.83
C SER A 202 3.81 1.24 15.76
N LEU A 203 3.61 -0.08 15.60
CA LEU A 203 2.69 -0.85 16.43
C LEU A 203 3.21 -0.95 17.86
N ARG A 204 4.50 -1.27 18.02
CA ARG A 204 5.17 -1.26 19.33
C ARG A 204 5.00 0.07 20.04
N SER A 205 5.24 1.20 19.36
CA SER A 205 5.07 2.54 19.94
C SER A 205 3.65 2.78 20.44
N SER A 206 2.63 2.40 19.67
CA SER A 206 1.23 2.52 20.08
C SER A 206 0.89 1.62 21.27
N MET A 207 1.37 0.38 21.26
CA MET A 207 1.13 -0.57 22.36
C MET A 207 1.85 -0.14 23.64
N SER A 208 3.07 0.38 23.55
CA SER A 208 3.77 0.95 24.71
C SER A 208 3.02 2.16 25.29
N TYR A 209 2.49 3.05 24.45
CA TYR A 209 1.70 4.18 24.91
C TYR A 209 0.39 3.75 25.60
N ILE A 210 -0.29 2.74 25.05
CA ILE A 210 -1.60 2.29 25.57
C ILE A 210 -1.44 1.41 26.82
N TYR A 211 -0.51 0.46 26.82
CA TYR A 211 -0.44 -0.60 27.82
C TYR A 211 0.74 -0.48 28.77
N ALA A 212 1.93 -0.10 28.29
CA ALA A 212 3.09 -0.01 29.18
C ALA A 212 3.06 1.28 30.02
N GLN A 213 2.60 2.38 29.44
CA GLN A 213 2.48 3.66 30.15
C GLN A 213 1.21 3.78 30.98
N SER A 214 0.22 2.88 30.82
CA SER A 214 -0.96 2.84 31.69
C SER A 214 -0.66 2.22 33.07
N ASP A 215 0.44 1.47 33.19
CA ASP A 215 0.77 0.71 34.40
C ASP A 215 1.50 1.56 35.47
N GLU A 216 1.94 2.79 35.14
CA GLU A 216 2.70 3.67 36.03
C GLU A 216 2.02 5.06 36.13
N TRP A 217 1.63 5.48 37.34
CA TRP A 217 1.16 6.85 37.58
C TRP A 217 1.63 7.40 38.94
N ASP A 218 1.90 8.70 38.95
CA ASP A 218 2.50 9.45 40.05
C ASP A 218 1.66 10.69 40.44
N GLY A 219 0.53 10.93 39.74
CA GLY A 219 -0.46 11.95 40.13
C GLY A 219 -1.62 12.12 39.14
N LEU A 220 -2.61 12.96 39.49
CA LEU A 220 -3.82 13.23 38.68
C LEU A 220 -3.50 13.76 37.27
N ARG A 221 -2.40 14.50 37.12
CA ARG A 221 -1.94 15.00 35.82
C ARG A 221 -1.54 13.85 34.88
N ASN A 222 -0.83 12.86 35.40
CA ASN A 222 -0.37 11.72 34.62
C ASN A 222 -1.49 10.69 34.41
N PHE A 223 -2.46 10.67 35.32
CA PHE A 223 -3.64 9.81 35.21
C PHE A 223 -4.69 10.35 34.21
N ILE A 224 -4.89 11.66 34.11
CA ILE A 224 -6.00 12.26 33.33
C ILE A 224 -5.54 12.93 32.02
N TRP A 225 -4.34 13.53 31.97
CA TRP A 225 -3.98 14.44 30.88
C TRP A 225 -2.72 14.06 30.11
N HIS A 226 -1.64 13.62 30.77
CA HIS A 226 -0.35 13.42 30.10
C HIS A 226 0.39 12.17 30.57
N ASN A 227 0.56 11.18 29.70
CA ASN A 227 1.48 10.08 30.01
C ASN A 227 2.94 10.57 29.88
N LYS A 228 3.60 10.70 31.04
CA LYS A 228 4.96 11.25 31.26
C LYS A 228 5.12 12.74 30.98
#